data_AF-X8CNL7-F1
#
_entry.id   AF-X8CNL7-F1
#
_cell.length_a   1.000
_cell.length_b   1.000
_cell.length_c   1.000
_cell.angle_alpha   90.00
_cell.angle_beta   90.00
_cell.angle_gamma   90.00
#
_symmetry.space_group_name_H-M   'P 1'
#
loop_
_entity.id
_entity.type
_entity.pdbx_description
1 polymer ?
#
loop_
_entity_poly.entity_id
_entity_poly.type
_entity_poly.pdbx_seq_one_letter_code
_entity_poly.pdbx_strand_id
1 'polypeptide(L)'
;MMIFGSENTSSIRYFADRDKPDHSDTVEGSLEDRGFGYDGLFDDYTVAHGLIGAPAQYGLLENARRARLGLSVADYRREMGELFAPFTKVAAKNPFASSPVERSVDELITVTESNRMICDPYPRLLVARDQVNQGAAALLMSVAAARRLGVPEERWVFLHGHADMVDQPLLDRLDLTYNSASVLAVQEALAVAGVGIDDVSTFDLYSCFPVPVFNFCDGTQLATDDPRGSHSPAACRTSADRATTTHCTASPKRSAKCGIFQGNSAWSPPTAGS
;
A
#
# COMPACT_ATOMS: atom_id res chain seq x y z
N MET A 1 -15.32 -13.20 11.46
CA MET A 1 -14.17 -13.49 10.57
C MET A 1 -12.97 -12.73 11.10
N MET A 2 -11.86 -13.40 11.35
CA MET A 2 -10.58 -12.74 11.66
C MET A 2 -9.71 -12.80 10.41
N ILE A 3 -9.12 -11.68 10.05
CA ILE A 3 -8.12 -11.58 8.98
C ILE A 3 -6.83 -11.16 9.66
N PHE A 4 -5.72 -11.82 9.35
CA PHE A 4 -4.43 -11.47 9.90
C PHE A 4 -3.32 -11.75 8.89
N GLY A 5 -2.16 -11.15 9.13
CA GLY A 5 -0.94 -11.38 8.36
C GLY A 5 0.27 -10.95 9.16
N SER A 6 1.43 -11.50 8.82
CA SER A 6 2.70 -11.18 9.46
C SER A 6 3.85 -11.26 8.46
N GLU A 7 4.94 -10.58 8.80
CA GLU A 7 6.20 -10.56 8.07
C GLU A 7 7.33 -10.79 9.07
N ASN A 8 8.33 -11.60 8.70
CA ASN A 8 9.46 -11.98 9.55
C ASN A 8 10.82 -11.87 8.84
N THR A 9 10.92 -11.06 7.77
CA THR A 9 12.14 -10.89 6.98
C THR A 9 13.36 -10.52 7.83
N SER A 10 13.19 -9.74 8.90
CA SER A 10 14.30 -9.43 9.83
C SER A 10 14.80 -10.68 10.55
N SER A 11 13.91 -11.55 11.03
CA SER A 11 14.26 -12.85 11.60
C SER A 11 14.91 -13.77 10.56
N ILE A 12 14.35 -13.86 9.34
CA ILE A 12 14.90 -14.70 8.27
C ILE A 12 16.36 -14.33 7.99
N ARG A 13 16.66 -13.03 7.87
CA ARG A 13 18.04 -12.57 7.65
C ARG A 13 18.95 -12.84 8.84
N TYR A 14 18.45 -12.67 10.06
CA TYR A 14 19.22 -12.99 11.25
C TYR A 14 19.58 -14.48 11.32
N PHE A 15 18.70 -15.38 10.88
CA PHE A 15 18.93 -16.83 10.87
C PHE A 15 19.47 -17.38 9.54
N ALA A 16 19.96 -16.54 8.62
CA ALA A 16 20.42 -16.99 7.30
C ALA A 16 21.53 -18.04 7.36
N ASP A 17 22.48 -17.87 8.29
CA ASP A 17 23.64 -18.77 8.50
C ASP A 17 23.56 -19.51 9.84
N ARG A 18 22.34 -19.71 10.37
CA ARG A 18 22.09 -20.31 11.70
C ARG A 18 20.96 -21.33 11.62
N ASP A 19 20.80 -22.11 12.69
CA ASP A 19 19.63 -22.96 12.85
C ASP A 19 18.36 -22.11 12.89
N LYS A 20 17.45 -22.38 11.94
CA LYS A 20 16.23 -21.59 11.77
C LYS A 20 15.22 -21.99 12.84
N PRO A 21 14.54 -21.02 13.49
CA PRO A 21 13.41 -21.33 14.34
C PRO A 21 12.29 -21.97 13.51
N ASP A 22 11.63 -22.96 14.10
CA ASP A 22 10.41 -23.52 13.54
C ASP A 22 9.26 -22.54 13.83
N HIS A 23 8.65 -22.04 12.75
CA HIS A 23 7.49 -21.15 12.79
C HIS A 23 6.21 -21.86 12.35
N SER A 24 6.26 -23.18 12.14
CA SER A 24 5.07 -23.96 11.87
C SER A 24 4.11 -23.86 13.06
N ASP A 25 2.85 -23.63 12.75
CA ASP A 25 1.78 -23.61 13.74
C ASP A 25 0.62 -24.47 13.21
N THR A 26 -0.04 -25.17 14.12
CA THR A 26 -1.22 -25.97 13.80
C THR A 26 -2.41 -25.32 14.49
N VAL A 27 -3.19 -24.56 13.72
CA VAL A 27 -4.36 -23.87 14.27
C VAL A 27 -5.56 -24.81 14.24
N GLU A 28 -6.21 -25.01 15.39
CA GLU A 28 -7.52 -25.67 15.44
C GLU A 28 -8.58 -24.76 14.82
N GLY A 29 -9.25 -25.21 13.75
CA GLY A 29 -10.32 -24.47 13.07
C GLY A 29 -10.14 -24.42 11.55
N SER A 30 -10.92 -23.54 10.89
CA SER A 30 -10.78 -23.28 9.46
C SER A 30 -9.82 -22.11 9.23
N LEU A 31 -8.65 -22.40 8.64
CA LEU A 31 -7.71 -21.41 8.14
C LEU A 31 -7.72 -21.44 6.61
N GLU A 32 -7.92 -20.28 5.99
CA GLU A 32 -7.72 -20.07 4.55
C GLU A 32 -6.39 -19.33 4.38
N ASP A 33 -5.36 -20.04 3.91
CA ASP A 33 -4.09 -19.41 3.53
C ASP A 33 -4.21 -18.87 2.11
N ARG A 34 -4.01 -17.55 1.96
CA ARG A 34 -4.07 -16.83 0.68
C ARG A 34 -2.69 -16.71 0.01
N GLY A 35 -1.66 -17.30 0.60
CA GLY A 35 -0.30 -17.28 0.09
C GLY A 35 0.31 -15.88 0.07
N PHE A 36 1.39 -15.74 -0.68
CA PHE A 36 2.14 -14.49 -0.78
C PHE A 36 1.54 -13.46 -1.76
N GLY A 37 0.57 -13.87 -2.59
CA GLY A 37 -0.08 -12.99 -3.55
C GLY A 37 0.81 -12.55 -4.74
N TYR A 38 1.86 -13.31 -5.06
CA TYR A 38 2.78 -12.96 -6.16
C TYR A 38 2.32 -13.42 -7.56
N ASP A 39 1.20 -14.12 -7.65
CA ASP A 39 0.71 -14.70 -8.89
C ASP A 39 0.39 -13.59 -9.92
N GLY A 40 1.02 -13.67 -11.10
CA GLY A 40 0.80 -12.73 -12.20
C GLY A 40 1.50 -11.37 -12.10
N LEU A 41 2.37 -11.16 -11.10
CA LEU A 41 3.24 -9.97 -11.01
C LEU A 41 4.42 -10.01 -11.99
N PHE A 42 4.88 -11.21 -12.32
CA PHE A 42 6.00 -11.46 -13.22
C PHE A 42 5.55 -12.46 -14.28
N ASP A 43 6.04 -12.26 -15.50
CA ASP A 43 5.96 -13.25 -16.57
C ASP A 43 7.39 -13.63 -17.01
N ASP A 44 7.52 -14.75 -17.72
CA ASP A 44 8.83 -15.25 -18.15
C ASP A 44 9.60 -14.22 -18.98
N TYR A 45 8.90 -13.37 -19.74
CA TYR A 45 9.50 -12.37 -20.60
C TYR A 45 10.11 -11.21 -19.79
N THR A 46 9.35 -10.63 -18.87
CA THR A 46 9.79 -9.57 -17.95
C THR A 46 10.95 -10.06 -17.08
N VAL A 47 10.89 -11.30 -16.58
CA VAL A 47 11.97 -11.94 -15.82
C VAL A 47 13.23 -12.09 -16.67
N ALA A 48 13.10 -12.56 -17.93
CA ALA A 48 14.23 -12.69 -18.86
C ALA A 48 14.95 -11.36 -19.13
N HIS A 49 14.27 -10.22 -18.96
CA HIS A 49 14.82 -8.88 -19.14
C HIS A 49 15.19 -8.18 -17.83
N GLY A 50 15.25 -8.92 -16.71
CA GLY A 50 15.70 -8.40 -15.43
C GLY A 50 14.65 -7.63 -14.62
N LEU A 51 13.38 -7.63 -15.03
CA LEU A 51 12.25 -7.01 -14.32
C LEU A 51 11.71 -7.91 -13.21
N ILE A 52 12.61 -8.47 -12.40
CA ILE A 52 12.30 -9.47 -11.37
C ILE A 52 11.91 -8.81 -10.04
N GLY A 53 12.39 -7.59 -9.79
CA GLY A 53 12.13 -6.87 -8.55
C GLY A 53 11.17 -5.70 -8.75
N ALA A 54 10.34 -5.45 -7.73
CA ALA A 54 9.45 -4.28 -7.70
C ALA A 54 10.16 -2.95 -7.98
N PRO A 55 11.38 -2.66 -7.45
CA PRO A 55 12.05 -1.39 -7.74
C PRO A 55 12.30 -1.13 -9.23
N ALA A 56 12.68 -2.17 -10.00
CA ALA A 56 12.96 -2.02 -11.42
C ALA A 56 11.68 -1.72 -12.22
N GLN A 57 10.58 -2.40 -11.91
CA GLN A 57 9.30 -2.18 -12.57
C GLN A 57 8.69 -0.82 -12.22
N TYR A 58 8.68 -0.46 -10.93
CA TYR A 58 8.19 0.85 -10.50
C TYR A 58 9.07 1.99 -11.04
N GLY A 59 10.38 1.78 -11.16
CA GLY A 59 11.30 2.75 -11.77
C GLY A 59 10.98 3.06 -13.24
N LEU A 60 10.46 2.08 -14.00
CA LEU A 60 9.96 2.31 -15.36
C LEU A 60 8.72 3.21 -15.35
N LEU A 61 7.75 2.92 -14.49
CA LEU A 61 6.51 3.70 -14.35
C LEU A 61 6.81 5.14 -13.88
N GLU A 62 7.72 5.29 -12.94
CA GLU A 62 8.16 6.57 -12.41
C GLU A 62 8.82 7.44 -13.49
N ASN A 63 9.70 6.85 -14.30
CA ASN A 63 10.31 7.52 -15.44
C ASN A 63 9.31 7.83 -16.57
N ALA A 64 8.32 6.97 -16.78
CA ALA A 64 7.22 7.24 -17.72
C ALA A 64 6.41 8.47 -17.28
N ARG A 65 6.03 8.54 -16.00
CA ARG A 65 5.36 9.72 -15.43
C ARG A 65 6.24 10.97 -15.56
N ARG A 66 7.53 10.89 -15.21
CA ARG A 66 8.48 12.01 -15.38
C ARG A 66 8.52 12.52 -16.82
N ALA A 67 8.56 11.61 -17.79
CA ALA A 67 8.56 11.96 -19.21
C ALA A 67 7.27 12.69 -19.62
N ARG A 68 6.10 12.23 -19.17
CA ARG A 68 4.81 12.91 -19.39
C ARG A 68 4.80 14.34 -18.84
N LEU A 69 5.40 14.55 -17.66
CA LEU A 69 5.45 15.87 -17.01
C LEU A 69 6.53 16.79 -17.60
N GLY A 70 7.43 16.28 -18.45
CA GLY A 70 8.52 17.06 -19.02
C GLY A 70 9.56 17.52 -17.99
N LEU A 71 9.64 16.84 -16.84
CA LEU A 71 10.54 17.21 -15.75
C LEU A 71 11.96 16.68 -15.96
N SER A 72 12.94 17.47 -15.54
CA SER A 72 14.33 17.01 -15.47
C SER A 72 14.48 15.90 -14.41
N VAL A 73 15.58 15.14 -14.48
CA VAL A 73 15.89 14.11 -13.49
C VAL A 73 16.01 14.71 -12.08
N ALA A 74 16.62 15.90 -11.97
CA ALA A 74 16.82 16.57 -10.68
C ALA A 74 15.48 17.08 -10.10
N ASP A 75 14.64 17.68 -10.94
CA ASP A 75 13.35 18.23 -10.49
C ASP A 75 12.40 17.12 -10.06
N TYR A 76 12.31 16.03 -10.83
CA TYR A 76 11.46 14.90 -10.47
C TYR A 76 11.94 14.21 -9.18
N ARG A 77 13.26 14.13 -8.98
CA ARG A 77 13.81 13.61 -7.72
C ARG A 77 13.42 14.49 -6.53
N ARG A 78 13.43 15.81 -6.71
CA ARG A 78 12.95 16.75 -5.69
C ARG A 78 11.46 16.53 -5.39
N GLU A 79 10.61 16.37 -6.40
CA GLU A 79 9.18 16.04 -6.19
C GLU A 79 9.00 14.75 -5.37
N MET A 80 9.76 13.68 -5.69
CA MET A 80 9.72 12.45 -4.90
C MET A 80 10.12 12.69 -3.42
N GLY A 81 11.14 13.52 -3.19
CA GLY A 81 11.57 13.88 -1.85
C GLY A 81 10.55 14.71 -1.08
N GLU A 82 9.92 15.69 -1.74
CA GLU A 82 8.85 16.52 -1.18
C GLU A 82 7.61 15.72 -0.83
N LEU A 83 7.26 14.73 -1.66
CA LEU A 83 6.18 13.79 -1.38
C LEU A 83 6.48 12.94 -0.13
N PHE A 84 7.69 12.40 0.00
CA PHE A 84 8.02 11.39 1.02
C PHE A 84 8.54 11.97 2.35
N ALA A 85 9.08 13.18 2.40
CA ALA A 85 9.55 13.78 3.65
C ALA A 85 8.43 13.83 4.73
N PRO A 86 7.19 14.25 4.43
CA PRO A 86 6.09 14.20 5.40
C PRO A 86 5.72 12.78 5.87
N PHE A 87 5.83 11.75 5.01
CA PHE A 87 5.62 10.35 5.42
C PHE A 87 6.61 9.96 6.53
N THR A 88 7.88 10.35 6.40
CA THR A 88 8.90 10.01 7.40
C THR A 88 8.66 10.70 8.74
N LYS A 89 8.12 11.92 8.73
CA LYS A 89 7.73 12.67 9.94
C LYS A 89 6.58 11.99 10.69
N VAL A 90 5.63 11.41 9.96
CA VAL A 90 4.54 10.65 10.58
C VAL A 90 5.04 9.29 11.08
N ALA A 91 5.85 8.59 10.29
CA ALA A 91 6.46 7.32 10.68
C ALA A 91 7.34 7.46 11.94
N ALA A 92 8.08 8.56 12.09
CA ALA A 92 8.92 8.82 13.26
C ALA A 92 8.13 8.92 14.57
N LYS A 93 6.84 9.26 14.51
CA LYS A 93 5.94 9.35 15.68
C LYS A 93 5.11 8.09 15.89
N ASN A 94 5.17 7.13 14.97
CA ASN A 94 4.41 5.90 15.04
C ASN A 94 5.19 4.87 15.87
N PRO A 95 4.69 4.43 17.04
CA PRO A 95 5.36 3.42 17.86
C PRO A 95 5.49 2.06 17.17
N PHE A 96 4.71 1.80 16.12
CA PHE A 96 4.77 0.57 15.34
C PHE A 96 5.75 0.66 14.16
N ALA A 97 6.34 1.82 13.89
CA ALA A 97 7.30 1.95 12.78
C ALA A 97 8.63 1.26 13.12
N SER A 98 9.07 0.35 12.25
CA SER A 98 10.36 -0.34 12.41
C SER A 98 11.58 0.58 12.18
N SER A 99 11.41 1.69 11.44
CA SER A 99 12.46 2.69 11.23
C SER A 99 11.89 4.11 11.43
N PRO A 100 11.79 4.59 12.68
CA PRO A 100 11.14 5.85 13.01
C PRO A 100 12.11 7.04 12.92
N VAL A 101 12.69 7.28 11.74
CA VAL A 101 13.61 8.42 11.53
C VAL A 101 12.97 9.42 10.58
N GLU A 102 12.69 10.62 11.10
CA GLU A 102 12.25 11.75 10.27
C GLU A 102 13.41 12.18 9.37
N ARG A 103 13.10 12.44 8.09
CA ARG A 103 14.06 12.84 7.05
C ARG A 103 13.57 14.08 6.35
N SER A 104 14.49 14.99 6.08
CA SER A 104 14.26 16.14 5.20
C SER A 104 14.27 15.74 3.72
N VAL A 105 13.71 16.59 2.88
CA VAL A 105 13.72 16.43 1.41
C VAL A 105 15.15 16.23 0.90
N ASP A 106 16.07 17.12 1.30
CA ASP A 106 17.46 17.07 0.84
C ASP A 106 18.17 15.78 1.28
N GLU A 107 17.90 15.27 2.49
CA GLU A 107 18.44 13.98 2.94
C GLU A 107 17.92 12.79 2.11
N LEU A 108 16.64 12.80 1.72
CA LEU A 108 16.04 11.74 0.92
C LEU A 108 16.65 11.67 -0.48
N ILE A 109 16.90 12.82 -1.10
CA ILE A 109 17.29 12.91 -2.52
C ILE A 109 18.80 12.97 -2.74
N THR A 110 19.58 13.36 -1.72
CA THR A 110 21.03 13.46 -1.84
C THR A 110 21.65 12.07 -1.84
N VAL A 111 22.29 11.72 -2.97
CA VAL A 111 23.01 10.46 -3.11
C VAL A 111 24.29 10.52 -2.30
N THR A 112 24.44 9.59 -1.37
CA THR A 112 25.64 9.40 -0.55
C THR A 112 26.01 7.92 -0.52
N GLU A 113 27.10 7.56 0.15
CA GLU A 113 27.42 6.16 0.39
C GLU A 113 26.30 5.42 1.15
N SER A 114 25.71 6.09 2.16
CA SER A 114 24.63 5.53 2.98
C SER A 114 23.23 5.66 2.34
N ASN A 115 23.07 6.57 1.38
CA ASN A 115 21.89 6.77 0.54
C ASN A 115 22.22 6.55 -0.94
N ARG A 116 22.88 5.42 -1.24
CA ARG A 116 23.28 5.07 -2.61
C ARG A 116 22.06 4.86 -3.51
N MET A 117 22.27 4.95 -4.82
CA MET A 117 21.26 4.53 -5.81
C MET A 117 21.00 3.01 -5.69
N ILE A 118 19.71 2.63 -5.70
CA ILE A 118 19.29 1.23 -5.76
C ILE A 118 19.02 0.85 -7.22
N CYS A 119 18.19 1.64 -7.88
CA CYS A 119 17.95 1.63 -9.32
C CYS A 119 17.46 3.04 -9.69
N ASP A 120 17.50 3.40 -10.97
CA ASP A 120 16.92 4.68 -11.38
C ASP A 120 15.39 4.63 -11.24
N PRO A 121 14.73 5.67 -10.66
CA PRO A 121 15.27 6.95 -10.20
C PRO A 121 15.53 7.04 -8.69
N TYR A 122 15.56 5.92 -7.97
CA TYR A 122 15.52 5.86 -6.50
C TYR A 122 16.90 5.72 -5.81
N PRO A 123 17.30 6.71 -5.00
CA PRO A 123 18.18 6.49 -3.85
C PRO A 123 17.52 5.58 -2.82
N ARG A 124 18.34 4.93 -1.99
CA ARG A 124 17.89 3.95 -0.98
C ARG A 124 16.80 4.46 -0.04
N LEU A 125 16.84 5.73 0.36
CA LEU A 125 15.86 6.31 1.29
C LEU A 125 14.50 6.63 0.66
N LEU A 126 14.38 6.60 -0.67
CA LEU A 126 13.10 6.74 -1.38
C LEU A 126 12.41 5.40 -1.67
N VAL A 127 12.99 4.28 -1.23
CA VAL A 127 12.42 2.94 -1.37
C VAL A 127 12.07 2.41 0.02
N ALA A 128 10.88 1.83 0.17
CA ALA A 128 10.48 1.19 1.42
C ALA A 128 11.45 0.07 1.84
N ARG A 129 11.64 -0.08 3.16
CA ARG A 129 12.44 -1.15 3.75
C ARG A 129 11.54 -2.30 4.17
N ASP A 130 11.75 -3.46 3.57
CA ASP A 130 11.03 -4.72 3.80
C ASP A 130 11.48 -5.48 5.08
N GLN A 131 12.63 -5.11 5.65
CA GLN A 131 13.21 -5.79 6.81
C GLN A 131 12.50 -5.45 8.12
N VAL A 132 11.38 -6.11 8.37
CA VAL A 132 10.58 -5.94 9.60
C VAL A 132 10.20 -7.29 10.19
N ASN A 133 9.85 -7.27 11.48
CA ASN A 133 9.13 -8.35 12.16
C ASN A 133 7.85 -7.73 12.69
N GLN A 134 6.73 -7.89 11.98
CA GLN A 134 5.47 -7.24 12.33
C GLN A 134 4.28 -8.12 11.98
N GLY A 135 3.18 -7.92 12.70
CA GLY A 135 1.91 -8.59 12.43
C GLY A 135 0.74 -7.64 12.61
N ALA A 136 -0.35 -7.89 11.89
CA ALA A 136 -1.58 -7.13 12.02
C ALA A 136 -2.77 -8.08 11.90
N ALA A 137 -3.87 -7.72 12.59
CA ALA A 137 -5.13 -8.45 12.51
C ALA A 137 -6.32 -7.48 12.52
N ALA A 138 -7.40 -7.87 11.85
CA ALA A 138 -8.69 -7.22 11.86
C ALA A 138 -9.79 -8.24 12.16
N LEU A 139 -10.74 -7.86 13.02
CA LEU A 139 -11.89 -8.70 13.37
C LEU A 139 -13.14 -8.10 12.75
N LEU A 140 -13.73 -8.83 11.79
CA LEU A 140 -14.99 -8.48 11.17
C LEU A 140 -16.13 -9.30 11.78
N MET A 141 -17.22 -8.61 12.09
CA MET A 141 -18.43 -9.21 12.68
C MET A 141 -19.69 -8.50 12.19
N SER A 142 -20.81 -9.21 12.24
CA SER A 142 -22.12 -8.57 12.09
C SER A 142 -22.48 -7.78 13.35
N VAL A 143 -23.31 -6.75 13.21
CA VAL A 143 -23.84 -5.97 14.35
C VAL A 143 -24.52 -6.88 15.38
N ALA A 144 -25.26 -7.91 14.92
CA ALA A 144 -25.90 -8.87 15.82
C ALA A 144 -24.88 -9.66 16.66
N ALA A 145 -23.76 -10.09 16.05
CA ALA A 145 -22.69 -10.76 16.77
C ALA A 145 -21.97 -9.81 17.74
N ALA A 146 -21.70 -8.56 17.33
CA ALA A 146 -21.10 -7.53 18.16
C ALA A 146 -21.92 -7.27 19.44
N ARG A 147 -23.24 -7.11 19.27
CA ARG A 147 -24.19 -6.93 20.39
C ARG A 147 -24.23 -8.15 21.31
N ARG A 148 -24.37 -9.35 20.74
CA ARG A 148 -24.41 -10.61 21.52
C ARG A 148 -23.15 -10.81 22.37
N LEU A 149 -21.98 -10.41 21.84
CA LEU A 149 -20.69 -10.53 22.51
C LEU A 149 -20.33 -9.32 23.38
N GLY A 150 -21.21 -8.31 23.46
CA GLY A 150 -20.97 -7.12 24.28
C GLY A 150 -19.85 -6.20 23.79
N VAL A 151 -19.57 -6.19 22.47
CA VAL A 151 -18.58 -5.27 21.89
C VAL A 151 -19.14 -3.84 21.93
N PRO A 152 -18.48 -2.89 22.60
CA PRO A 152 -19.00 -1.53 22.72
C PRO A 152 -19.17 -0.83 21.36
N GLU A 153 -20.31 -0.17 21.15
CA GLU A 153 -20.70 0.43 19.86
C GLU A 153 -19.77 1.57 19.43
N GLU A 154 -19.15 2.27 20.38
CA GLU A 154 -18.15 3.31 20.09
C GLU A 154 -16.86 2.77 19.45
N ARG A 155 -16.65 1.45 19.47
CA ARG A 155 -15.53 0.79 18.79
C ARG A 155 -15.88 0.28 17.39
N TRP A 156 -17.13 0.37 16.98
CA TRP A 156 -17.56 -0.14 15.69
C TRP A 156 -17.13 0.81 14.58
N VAL A 157 -16.54 0.24 13.53
CA VAL A 157 -16.17 0.94 12.31
C VAL A 157 -16.79 0.17 11.15
N PHE A 158 -17.49 0.89 10.28
CA PHE A 158 -18.15 0.31 9.13
C PHE A 158 -17.32 0.55 7.86
N LEU A 159 -17.29 -0.46 6.99
CA LEU A 159 -16.78 -0.33 5.62
C LEU A 159 -17.91 0.21 4.75
N HIS A 160 -17.89 1.51 4.48
CA HIS A 160 -18.96 2.20 3.76
C HIS A 160 -18.82 2.08 2.24
N GLY A 161 -17.60 2.01 1.75
CA GLY A 161 -17.34 1.79 0.33
C GLY A 161 -16.07 0.99 0.12
N HIS A 162 -16.11 0.10 -0.87
CA HIS A 162 -14.94 -0.63 -1.30
C HIS A 162 -14.99 -0.90 -2.80
N ALA A 163 -13.82 -0.98 -3.41
CA ALA A 163 -13.66 -1.45 -4.77
C ALA A 163 -12.33 -2.17 -4.91
N ASP A 164 -12.31 -3.16 -5.78
CA ASP A 164 -11.13 -3.93 -6.15
C ASP A 164 -11.03 -3.93 -7.68
N MET A 165 -9.88 -3.52 -8.20
CA MET A 165 -9.61 -3.40 -9.63
C MET A 165 -8.23 -3.96 -9.94
N VAL A 166 -8.14 -4.69 -11.05
CA VAL A 166 -6.89 -5.27 -11.56
C VAL A 166 -6.52 -4.57 -12.86
N ASP A 167 -5.30 -4.05 -12.92
CA ASP A 167 -4.77 -3.44 -14.13
C ASP A 167 -4.25 -4.51 -15.12
N GLN A 168 -4.09 -4.10 -16.38
CA GLN A 168 -3.44 -4.90 -17.40
C GLN A 168 -1.98 -5.21 -17.03
N PRO A 169 -1.43 -6.33 -17.54
CA PRO A 169 0.01 -6.58 -17.46
C PRO A 169 0.82 -5.37 -17.92
N LEU A 170 2.00 -5.15 -17.31
CA LEU A 170 2.78 -3.92 -17.49
C LEU A 170 2.94 -3.54 -18.98
N LEU A 171 3.30 -4.49 -19.83
CA LEU A 171 3.57 -4.27 -21.25
C LEU A 171 2.30 -4.18 -22.12
N ASP A 172 1.14 -4.54 -21.60
CA ASP A 172 -0.15 -4.48 -22.30
C ASP A 172 -0.90 -3.16 -22.04
N ARG A 173 -0.37 -2.31 -21.15
CA ARG A 173 -0.96 -1.01 -20.86
C ARG A 173 -0.80 -0.08 -22.05
N LEU A 174 -1.90 0.58 -22.44
CA LEU A 174 -1.87 1.64 -23.45
C LEU A 174 -1.05 2.86 -22.98
N ASP A 175 -1.05 3.14 -21.68
CA ASP A 175 -0.33 4.24 -21.07
C ASP A 175 0.40 3.75 -19.81
N LEU A 176 1.73 3.84 -19.81
CA LEU A 176 2.58 3.49 -18.67
C LEU A 176 2.70 4.63 -17.65
N THR A 177 2.27 5.83 -18.02
CA THR A 177 2.43 7.05 -17.21
C THR A 177 1.32 7.24 -16.18
N TYR A 178 0.30 6.38 -16.25
CA TYR A 178 -0.93 6.45 -15.46
C TYR A 178 -1.55 5.06 -15.29
N ASN A 179 -1.98 4.74 -14.06
CA ASN A 179 -2.71 3.52 -13.73
C ASN A 179 -4.20 3.86 -13.56
N SER A 180 -4.98 3.56 -14.59
CA SER A 180 -6.42 3.82 -14.61
C SER A 180 -7.21 2.95 -13.64
N ALA A 181 -6.82 1.68 -13.48
CA ALA A 181 -7.51 0.74 -12.59
C ALA A 181 -7.54 1.24 -11.14
N SER A 182 -6.41 1.75 -10.64
CA SER A 182 -6.32 2.30 -9.29
C SER A 182 -7.19 3.53 -9.07
N VAL A 183 -7.34 4.39 -10.09
CA VAL A 183 -8.18 5.59 -9.99
C VAL A 183 -9.66 5.23 -10.09
N LEU A 184 -10.02 4.28 -10.95
CA LEU A 184 -11.37 3.74 -11.01
C LEU A 184 -11.78 3.05 -9.70
N ALA A 185 -10.86 2.33 -9.04
CA ALA A 185 -11.12 1.75 -7.73
C ALA A 185 -11.45 2.84 -6.68
N VAL A 186 -10.73 3.96 -6.68
CA VAL A 186 -11.02 5.07 -5.78
C VAL A 186 -12.40 5.67 -6.07
N GLN A 187 -12.68 5.95 -7.33
CA GLN A 187 -13.96 6.53 -7.75
C GLN A 187 -15.13 5.63 -7.36
N GLU A 188 -15.03 4.32 -7.60
CA GLU A 188 -16.05 3.36 -7.22
C GLU A 188 -16.19 3.24 -5.70
N ALA A 189 -15.09 3.17 -4.95
CA ALA A 189 -15.16 3.10 -3.49
C ALA A 189 -15.83 4.35 -2.87
N LEU A 190 -15.56 5.54 -3.42
CA LEU A 190 -16.23 6.78 -3.02
C LEU A 190 -17.71 6.78 -3.40
N ALA A 191 -18.05 6.30 -4.61
CA ALA A 191 -19.42 6.18 -5.09
C ALA A 191 -20.25 5.22 -4.21
N VAL A 192 -19.72 4.05 -3.88
CA VAL A 192 -20.37 3.07 -2.97
C VAL A 192 -20.57 3.66 -1.58
N ALA A 193 -19.61 4.45 -1.08
CA ALA A 193 -19.73 5.14 0.19
C ALA A 193 -20.71 6.33 0.15
N GLY A 194 -21.11 6.79 -1.03
CA GLY A 194 -21.99 7.94 -1.22
C GLY A 194 -21.37 9.27 -0.80
N VAL A 195 -20.05 9.40 -0.93
CA VAL A 195 -19.29 10.60 -0.51
C VAL A 195 -18.36 11.08 -1.63
N GLY A 196 -18.03 12.38 -1.62
CA GLY A 196 -16.97 12.95 -2.46
C GLY A 196 -15.59 12.82 -1.81
N ILE A 197 -14.53 13.07 -2.60
CA ILE A 197 -13.14 13.08 -2.06
C ILE A 197 -12.93 14.18 -1.00
N ASP A 198 -13.71 15.27 -1.08
CA ASP A 198 -13.66 16.36 -0.11
C ASP A 198 -14.27 16.00 1.25
N ASP A 199 -15.13 14.98 1.30
CA ASP A 199 -15.72 14.46 2.54
C ASP A 199 -14.77 13.52 3.30
N VAL A 200 -13.65 13.13 2.67
CA VAL A 200 -12.63 12.27 3.28
C VAL A 200 -11.75 13.11 4.20
N SER A 201 -11.66 12.71 5.46
CA SER A 201 -10.88 13.40 6.50
C SER A 201 -9.44 12.92 6.62
N THR A 202 -9.14 11.73 6.11
CA THR A 202 -7.82 11.10 6.28
C THR A 202 -7.58 10.09 5.15
N PHE A 203 -6.35 10.10 4.63
CA PHE A 203 -5.89 9.15 3.64
C PHE A 203 -4.76 8.28 4.18
N ASP A 204 -4.83 7.00 3.86
CA ASP A 204 -3.75 6.03 4.03
C ASP A 204 -3.46 5.39 2.68
N LEU A 205 -2.47 5.92 1.98
CA LEU A 205 -2.15 5.55 0.60
C LEU A 205 -0.95 4.61 0.61
N TYR A 206 -1.07 3.49 -0.09
CA TYR A 206 0.05 2.59 -0.30
C TYR A 206 1.27 3.31 -0.92
N SER A 207 2.44 3.20 -0.26
CA SER A 207 3.58 4.07 -0.53
C SER A 207 4.94 3.36 -0.53
N CYS A 208 5.05 2.14 -1.08
CA CYS A 208 6.36 1.48 -1.23
C CYS A 208 7.33 2.27 -2.12
N PHE A 209 6.75 2.95 -3.11
CA PHE A 209 7.40 3.84 -4.06
C PHE A 209 6.54 5.11 -4.22
N PRO A 210 7.07 6.22 -4.76
CA PRO A 210 6.31 7.44 -5.00
C PRO A 210 5.19 7.31 -6.05
N VAL A 211 5.42 6.61 -7.17
CA VAL A 211 4.48 6.60 -8.31
C VAL A 211 3.04 6.17 -7.99
N PRO A 212 2.71 5.20 -7.11
CA PRO A 212 1.31 4.90 -6.78
C PRO A 212 0.61 6.06 -6.07
N VAL A 213 1.32 6.79 -5.20
CA VAL A 213 0.79 7.95 -4.49
C VAL A 213 0.62 9.12 -5.46
N PHE A 214 1.61 9.36 -6.32
CA PHE A 214 1.47 10.35 -7.39
C PHE A 214 0.32 10.03 -8.34
N ASN A 215 0.14 8.76 -8.70
CA ASN A 215 -0.95 8.35 -9.58
C ASN A 215 -2.32 8.60 -8.94
N PHE A 216 -2.44 8.35 -7.63
CA PHE A 216 -3.63 8.72 -6.87
C PHE A 216 -3.88 10.23 -6.93
N CYS A 217 -2.87 11.06 -6.65
CA CYS A 217 -2.98 12.52 -6.72
C CYS A 217 -3.36 13.00 -8.13
N ASP A 218 -2.66 12.52 -9.16
CA ASP A 218 -2.93 12.87 -10.57
C ASP A 218 -4.37 12.49 -10.97
N GLY A 219 -4.84 11.30 -10.59
CA GLY A 219 -6.16 10.78 -10.97
C GLY A 219 -7.33 11.36 -10.19
N THR A 220 -7.09 11.83 -8.97
CA THR A 220 -8.11 12.43 -8.09
C THR A 220 -8.05 13.95 -8.04
N GLN A 221 -7.01 14.55 -8.63
CA GLN A 221 -6.69 15.97 -8.53
C GLN A 221 -6.40 16.43 -7.09
N LEU A 222 -6.11 15.50 -6.19
CA LEU A 222 -5.68 15.82 -4.84
C LEU A 222 -4.24 16.35 -4.88
N ALA A 223 -3.98 17.47 -4.21
CA ALA A 223 -2.63 18.00 -4.08
C ALA A 223 -1.75 17.03 -3.28
N THR A 224 -0.48 16.90 -3.68
CA THR A 224 0.49 16.04 -2.98
C THR A 224 0.84 16.54 -1.58
N ASP A 225 0.55 17.81 -1.29
CA ASP A 225 0.74 18.50 -0.01
C ASP A 225 -0.60 18.78 0.72
N ASP A 226 -1.67 18.05 0.39
CA ASP A 226 -2.98 18.22 1.04
C ASP A 226 -2.87 18.14 2.58
N PRO A 227 -3.40 19.13 3.32
CA PRO A 227 -3.23 19.23 4.77
C PRO A 227 -3.93 18.12 5.57
N ARG A 228 -4.89 17.39 4.97
CA ARG A 228 -5.53 16.22 5.59
C ARG A 228 -4.58 15.04 5.69
N GLY A 229 -3.47 15.12 4.96
CA GLY A 229 -2.41 14.14 4.94
C GLY A 229 -2.78 12.94 4.07
N SER A 230 -2.03 12.76 2.99
CA SER A 230 -1.72 11.45 2.39
C SER A 230 -0.85 10.56 3.29
N HIS A 231 -0.54 11.03 4.51
CA HIS A 231 0.57 10.56 5.34
C HIS A 231 0.13 9.86 6.64
N SER A 232 -1.10 9.37 6.75
CA SER A 232 -1.58 8.75 8.00
C SER A 232 -0.74 7.52 8.41
N PRO A 233 -0.47 7.28 9.71
CA PRO A 233 0.41 6.20 10.18
C PRO A 233 -0.21 4.79 10.11
N ALA A 234 -1.20 4.53 9.26
CA ALA A 234 -1.95 3.27 9.27
C ALA A 234 -1.21 2.14 8.52
N ALA A 235 -0.11 1.67 9.10
CA ALA A 235 0.60 0.45 8.73
C ALA A 235 1.10 0.43 7.27
N CYS A 236 2.41 0.61 7.12
CA CYS A 236 3.16 0.12 5.97
C CYS A 236 2.90 -1.39 5.84
N ARG A 237 1.89 -1.75 5.06
CA ARG A 237 1.58 -3.12 4.64
C ARG A 237 2.14 -3.26 3.24
N THR A 238 3.37 -3.72 3.16
CA THR A 238 3.99 -4.10 1.90
C THR A 238 3.43 -5.45 1.46
N SER A 239 2.37 -5.45 0.67
CA SER A 239 2.11 -6.49 -0.31
C SER A 239 2.15 -5.84 -1.68
N ALA A 240 3.03 -6.31 -2.56
CA ALA A 240 2.97 -5.96 -3.96
C ALA A 240 1.84 -6.82 -4.56
N ASP A 241 0.76 -6.19 -4.97
CA ASP A 241 -0.38 -6.86 -5.60
C ASP A 241 -0.82 -6.04 -6.82
N ARG A 242 -1.39 -6.72 -7.81
CA ARG A 242 -2.06 -6.15 -8.99
C ARG A 242 -3.38 -5.46 -8.62
N ALA A 243 -4.05 -5.95 -7.58
CA ALA A 243 -5.34 -5.46 -7.10
C ALA A 243 -5.17 -4.17 -6.31
N THR A 244 -5.69 -3.04 -6.80
CA THR A 244 -5.82 -1.83 -5.97
C THR A 244 -7.15 -1.88 -5.24
N THR A 245 -7.12 -2.27 -3.98
CA THR A 245 -8.27 -2.27 -3.09
C THR A 245 -8.37 -0.92 -2.38
N THR A 246 -9.44 -0.18 -2.66
CA THR A 246 -9.75 1.06 -1.94
C THR A 246 -10.88 0.83 -0.96
N HIS A 247 -10.76 1.39 0.24
CA HIS A 247 -11.76 1.27 1.30
C HIS A 247 -12.05 2.63 1.94
N CYS A 248 -13.32 3.02 1.96
CA CYS A 248 -13.81 4.16 2.73
C CYS A 248 -14.51 3.65 4.00
N THR A 249 -14.00 4.04 5.17
CA THR A 249 -14.55 3.69 6.49
C THR A 249 -15.01 4.94 7.21
N ALA A 250 -16.02 4.85 8.08
CA ALA A 250 -16.43 6.00 8.89
C ALA A 250 -16.65 5.56 10.34
N SER A 251 -16.32 6.47 11.25
CA SER A 251 -16.65 6.36 12.67
C SER A 251 -18.03 6.98 12.93
N PRO A 252 -18.77 6.62 14.00
CA PRO A 252 -20.07 7.20 14.33
C PRO A 252 -20.12 8.74 14.39
N LYS A 253 -18.96 9.40 14.48
CA LYS A 253 -18.80 10.86 14.34
C LYS A 253 -18.38 11.23 12.91
N ARG A 254 -19.31 11.14 11.94
CA ARG A 254 -19.37 11.85 10.63
C ARG A 254 -18.05 12.23 9.91
N SER A 255 -17.04 11.36 9.86
CA SER A 255 -15.90 11.58 8.97
C SER A 255 -15.49 10.27 8.29
N ALA A 256 -15.36 10.30 6.97
CA ALA A 256 -14.89 9.17 6.16
C ALA A 256 -13.36 9.14 6.14
N LYS A 257 -12.77 7.96 6.26
CA LYS A 257 -11.34 7.66 6.12
C LYS A 257 -11.18 6.76 4.91
N CYS A 258 -10.34 7.15 3.97
CA CYS A 258 -10.06 6.35 2.78
C CYS A 258 -8.68 5.69 2.93
N GLY A 259 -8.59 4.39 2.69
CA GLY A 259 -7.34 3.65 2.60
C GLY A 259 -7.25 3.00 1.22
N ILE A 260 -6.08 3.08 0.58
CA ILE A 260 -5.78 2.35 -0.65
C ILE A 260 -4.70 1.34 -0.32
N PHE A 261 -5.06 0.07 -0.42
CA PHE A 261 -4.16 -1.07 -0.26
C PHE A 261 -4.02 -1.77 -1.60
N GLN A 262 -2.80 -2.08 -2.01
CA GLN A 262 -2.61 -3.12 -3.03
C GLN A 262 -2.75 -4.49 -2.36
N GLY A 263 -3.84 -5.21 -2.65
CA GLY A 263 -4.15 -6.49 -2.03
C GLY A 263 -5.45 -7.12 -2.54
N ASN A 264 -5.44 -8.44 -2.77
CA ASN A 264 -6.50 -9.23 -3.39
C ASN A 264 -7.70 -9.47 -2.45
N SER A 265 -8.91 -9.23 -2.93
CA SER A 265 -10.16 -9.58 -2.23
C SER A 265 -10.93 -10.68 -2.97
N ALA A 266 -10.39 -11.90 -2.99
CA ALA A 266 -11.17 -13.06 -3.43
C ALA A 266 -12.31 -13.33 -2.42
N TRP A 267 -13.53 -12.90 -2.75
CA TRP A 267 -14.79 -13.37 -2.15
C TRP A 267 -15.56 -14.13 -3.22
N SER A 268 -15.59 -15.45 -3.10
CA SER A 268 -16.51 -16.28 -3.91
C SER A 268 -17.84 -16.39 -3.16
N PRO A 269 -18.99 -16.02 -3.77
CA PRO A 269 -20.29 -16.27 -3.17
C PRO A 269 -20.53 -17.77 -3.01
N PRO A 270 -21.24 -18.21 -1.95
CA PRO A 270 -21.62 -19.61 -1.82
C PRO A 270 -22.50 -20.00 -3.01
N THR A 271 -22.06 -21.00 -3.78
CA THR A 271 -22.90 -21.69 -4.76
C THR A 271 -24.12 -22.25 -4.03
N ALA A 272 -25.30 -21.73 -4.34
CA ALA A 272 -26.56 -22.30 -3.89
C ALA A 272 -26.71 -23.68 -4.53
N GLY A 273 -26.37 -24.73 -3.78
CA GLY A 273 -26.69 -26.10 -4.12
C GLY A 273 -28.18 -26.36 -3.85
N SER A 274 -28.88 -26.70 -4.92
CA SER A 274 -30.22 -27.33 -4.94
C SER A 274 -30.21 -28.73 -4.37
#